data_AF-A0A7R8W384-F1
#
_entry.id   AF-A0A7R8W384-F1
#
_cell.length_a   1.000
_cell.length_b   1.000
_cell.length_c   1.000
_cell.angle_alpha   90.00
_cell.angle_beta   90.00
_cell.angle_gamma   90.00
#
_symmetry.space_group_name_H-M   'P 1'
#
loop_
_entity.id
_entity.type
_entity.pdbx_description
1 polymer ?
#
loop_
_entity_poly.entity_id
_entity_poly.type
_entity_poly.pdbx_seq_one_letter_code
_entity_poly.pdbx_strand_id
1 'polypeptide(L)'
;MSDDEVFGGRCRPRNLLSTEGRKDKLWMKFALNPLDDPDGPRKPKRIRLEGDFILGGLFPMHERGIVEDCGPIKGERGIQRLEAMLYAIDEINRDPDLLPNVTLGCMILDTCSKDTYALEQSMEFARSFVKQLDEKIYAGTEAEKKYGDYILRNF
;
A
#
# COMPACT_ATOMS: atom_id res chain seq x y z
N MET A 1 -10.77 18.61 -27.70
CA MET A 1 -11.48 17.46 -27.11
C MET A 1 -11.17 17.49 -25.64
N SER A 2 -12.16 17.93 -24.89
CA SER A 2 -12.12 18.43 -23.53
C SER A 2 -12.96 17.48 -22.69
N ASP A 3 -12.33 16.79 -21.74
CA ASP A 3 -13.00 15.94 -20.74
C ASP A 3 -12.75 16.53 -19.34
N ASP A 4 -13.26 17.75 -19.12
CA ASP A 4 -13.12 18.52 -17.88
C ASP A 4 -14.36 18.46 -16.96
N GLU A 5 -15.29 17.52 -17.13
CA GLU A 5 -16.55 17.52 -16.34
C GLU A 5 -16.89 16.20 -15.60
N VAL A 6 -15.99 15.69 -14.73
CA VAL A 6 -16.37 14.66 -13.72
C VAL A 6 -15.77 14.89 -12.32
N PHE A 7 -15.38 16.12 -11.95
CA PHE A 7 -15.00 16.45 -10.56
C PHE A 7 -15.75 17.67 -10.03
N GLY A 8 -17.08 17.55 -9.93
CA GLY A 8 -17.98 18.52 -9.29
C GLY A 8 -17.96 18.52 -7.75
N GLY A 9 -16.99 17.85 -7.13
CA GLY A 9 -16.75 17.93 -5.69
C GLY A 9 -15.77 19.06 -5.38
N ARG A 10 -16.24 20.15 -4.79
CA ARG A 10 -15.36 21.20 -4.26
C ARG A 10 -14.40 20.57 -3.25
N CYS A 11 -13.11 20.41 -3.59
CA CYS A 11 -12.05 20.31 -2.60
C CYS A 11 -12.05 21.61 -1.80
N ARG A 12 -12.89 21.70 -0.76
CA ARG A 12 -12.78 22.80 0.20
C ARG A 12 -11.48 22.56 0.97
N PRO A 13 -10.52 23.51 0.96
CA PRO A 13 -9.41 23.45 1.89
C PRO A 13 -9.98 23.75 3.28
N ARG A 14 -10.56 22.75 3.92
CA ARG A 14 -10.86 22.79 5.35
C ARG A 14 -9.52 22.54 6.01
N ASN A 15 -8.97 23.56 6.69
CA ASN A 15 -7.68 23.56 7.37
C ASN A 15 -7.09 22.15 7.57
N LEU A 16 -6.05 21.82 6.79
CA LEU A 16 -5.20 20.61 6.90
C LEU A 16 -4.52 20.47 8.29
N LEU A 17 -4.86 21.35 9.23
CA LEU A 17 -4.38 21.43 10.61
C LEU A 17 -5.39 20.89 11.63
N SER A 18 -6.58 20.42 11.20
CA SER A 18 -7.62 19.93 12.11
C SER A 18 -7.65 18.40 12.28
N THR A 19 -6.84 17.65 11.54
CA THR A 19 -6.65 16.21 11.81
C THR A 19 -5.48 16.09 12.78
N GLU A 20 -5.80 15.91 14.05
CA GLU A 20 -4.87 15.73 15.16
C GLU A 20 -3.67 14.81 14.80
N GLY A 21 -2.53 15.41 14.45
CA GLY A 21 -1.19 15.03 14.90
C GLY A 21 -0.47 13.78 14.39
N ARG A 22 -0.95 13.03 13.38
CA ARG A 22 -0.21 11.82 12.94
C ARG A 22 -0.16 11.50 11.44
N LYS A 23 -1.11 11.98 10.64
CA LYS A 23 -1.25 11.56 9.22
C LYS A 23 -0.74 12.57 8.19
N ASP A 24 -0.72 13.85 8.55
CA ASP A 24 -0.29 15.00 7.72
C ASP A 24 1.20 14.96 7.31
N LYS A 25 2.00 14.12 7.97
CA LYS A 25 3.43 13.94 7.71
C LYS A 25 3.78 12.51 7.33
N LEU A 26 2.82 11.66 7.00
CA LEU A 26 3.10 10.28 6.61
C LEU A 26 3.95 10.22 5.34
N TRP A 27 3.76 11.16 4.43
CA TRP A 27 4.60 11.29 3.24
C TRP A 27 6.08 11.57 3.57
N MET A 28 6.40 12.13 4.75
CA MET A 28 7.78 12.33 5.20
C MET A 28 8.53 11.01 5.34
N LYS A 29 7.83 9.87 5.54
CA LYS A 29 8.45 8.54 5.50
C LYS A 29 9.16 8.27 4.17
N PHE A 30 8.68 8.86 3.08
CA PHE A 30 9.34 8.77 1.78
C PHE A 30 10.54 9.72 1.64
N ALA A 31 10.57 10.80 2.44
CA ALA A 31 11.65 11.77 2.50
C ALA A 31 12.80 11.39 3.45
N LEU A 32 12.66 10.33 4.26
CA LEU A 32 13.73 9.87 5.16
C LEU A 32 14.95 9.38 4.37
N ASN A 33 16.14 9.68 4.89
CA ASN A 33 17.39 9.19 4.32
C ASN A 33 17.46 7.66 4.45
N PRO A 34 18.06 6.94 3.48
CA PRO A 34 18.24 5.49 3.56
C PRO A 34 18.99 5.00 4.82
N LEU A 35 19.76 5.88 5.48
CA LEU A 35 20.49 5.60 6.73
C LEU A 35 19.60 5.67 7.98
N ASP A 36 18.47 6.37 7.89
CA ASP A 36 17.47 6.50 8.95
C ASP A 36 16.28 5.55 8.73
N ASP A 37 16.36 4.71 7.69
CA ASP A 37 15.31 3.76 7.36
C ASP A 37 15.41 2.53 8.29
N PRO A 38 14.43 2.30 9.18
CA PRO A 38 14.42 1.13 10.06
C PRO A 38 14.32 -0.19 9.27
N ASP A 39 13.92 -0.13 8.01
CA ASP A 39 13.75 -1.27 7.11
C ASP A 39 15.00 -1.52 6.24
N GLY A 40 15.95 -0.58 6.19
CA GLY A 40 17.26 -0.68 5.53
C GLY A 40 17.29 -0.15 4.08
N PRO A 41 18.47 0.13 3.52
CA PRO A 41 18.65 0.93 2.30
C PRO A 41 18.16 0.29 0.99
N ARG A 42 17.64 -0.95 1.04
CA ARG A 42 17.15 -1.69 -0.14
C ARG A 42 15.68 -2.09 -0.04
N LYS A 43 15.01 -1.78 1.06
CA LYS A 43 13.59 -2.09 1.18
C LYS A 43 12.77 -0.96 0.56
N PRO A 44 11.64 -1.29 -0.09
CA PRO A 44 10.78 -0.27 -0.65
C PRO A 44 10.19 0.57 0.48
N LYS A 45 10.35 1.89 0.37
CA LYS A 45 9.67 2.82 1.26
C LYS A 45 8.17 2.62 1.10
N ARG A 46 7.48 2.41 2.22
CA ARG A 46 6.04 2.13 2.23
C ARG A 46 5.35 2.76 3.41
N ILE A 47 4.10 3.16 3.21
CA ILE A 47 3.18 3.47 4.30
C ILE A 47 2.23 2.30 4.44
N ARG A 48 2.07 1.81 5.67
CA ARG A 48 1.03 0.85 6.01
C ARG A 48 0.20 1.41 7.15
N LEU A 49 -1.10 1.52 6.91
CA LEU A 49 -2.13 1.80 7.91
C LEU A 49 -2.98 0.54 8.03
N GLU A 50 -3.07 0.00 9.23
CA GLU A 50 -3.92 -1.17 9.49
C GLU A 50 -5.40 -0.79 9.43
N GLY A 51 -6.23 -1.79 9.17
CA GLY A 51 -7.68 -1.71 9.09
C GLY A 51 -8.25 -3.08 8.71
N ASP A 52 -9.57 -3.21 8.76
CA ASP A 52 -10.28 -4.44 8.40
C ASP A 52 -10.12 -4.77 6.91
N PHE A 53 -10.08 -3.74 6.07
CA PHE A 53 -9.70 -3.85 4.66
C PHE A 53 -8.53 -2.94 4.34
N ILE A 54 -7.54 -3.45 3.62
CA ILE A 54 -6.34 -2.71 3.23
C ILE A 54 -6.43 -2.36 1.75
N LEU A 55 -6.50 -1.07 1.43
CA LEU A 55 -6.42 -0.58 0.06
C LEU A 55 -4.97 -0.41 -0.40
N GLY A 56 -4.61 -1.05 -1.51
CA GLY A 56 -3.31 -0.87 -2.15
C GLY A 56 -3.25 0.43 -2.95
N GLY A 57 -2.16 1.19 -2.83
CA GLY A 57 -1.92 2.42 -3.58
C GLY A 57 -0.52 2.49 -4.17
N LEU A 58 -0.43 2.83 -5.46
CA LEU A 58 0.82 3.07 -6.16
C LEU A 58 0.87 4.53 -6.62
N PHE A 59 1.88 5.27 -6.15
CA PHE A 59 2.04 6.68 -6.50
C PHE A 59 3.47 6.98 -6.95
N PRO A 60 3.66 7.81 -8.00
CA PRO A 60 4.98 8.25 -8.43
C PRO A 60 5.47 9.38 -7.53
N MET A 61 5.95 9.04 -6.34
CA MET A 61 6.39 10.04 -5.34
C MET A 61 7.80 10.52 -5.60
N HIS A 62 8.66 9.69 -6.19
CA HIS A 62 9.97 10.10 -6.66
C HIS A 62 10.07 10.11 -8.20
N GLU A 63 11.02 10.89 -8.71
CA GLU A 63 11.45 10.82 -10.10
C GLU A 63 12.18 9.51 -10.38
N ARG A 64 12.37 9.22 -11.67
CA ARG A 64 13.23 8.12 -12.09
C ARG A 64 14.69 8.47 -11.79
N GLY A 65 15.35 7.65 -10.99
CA GLY A 65 16.79 7.77 -10.75
C GLY A 65 17.62 7.28 -11.93
N ILE A 66 18.85 7.82 -12.07
CA ILE A 66 19.81 7.44 -13.11
C ILE A 66 20.75 6.34 -12.60
N VAL A 67 21.26 6.51 -11.37
CA VAL A 67 22.19 5.56 -10.71
C VAL A 67 21.47 4.77 -9.62
N GLU A 68 20.67 5.46 -8.81
CA GLU A 68 19.77 4.86 -7.82
C GLU A 68 18.41 4.51 -8.46
N ASP A 69 17.64 3.64 -7.81
CA ASP A 69 16.30 3.28 -8.29
C ASP A 69 15.31 4.45 -8.29
N CYS A 70 15.47 5.38 -7.34
CA CYS A 70 14.59 6.52 -7.13
C CYS A 70 15.39 7.84 -7.14
N GLY A 71 14.86 8.84 -7.84
CA GLY A 71 15.39 10.21 -7.90
C GLY A 71 14.81 11.13 -6.81
N PRO A 72 14.84 12.46 -6.98
CA PRO A 72 14.25 13.39 -6.00
C PRO A 72 12.73 13.29 -5.91
N ILE A 73 12.15 13.82 -4.83
CA ILE A 73 10.69 13.80 -4.60
C ILE A 73 9.96 14.72 -5.59
N LYS A 74 8.91 14.17 -6.21
CA LYS A 74 7.92 14.94 -6.98
C LYS A 74 6.79 15.39 -6.07
N GLY A 75 6.90 16.63 -5.58
CA GLY A 75 5.83 17.27 -4.82
C GLY A 75 4.53 17.37 -5.62
N GLU A 76 4.63 17.71 -6.91
CA GLU A 76 3.49 17.82 -7.81
C GLU A 76 3.07 16.44 -8.35
N ARG A 77 1.75 16.18 -8.33
CA ARG A 77 1.09 14.92 -8.77
C ARG A 77 1.41 13.67 -7.94
N GLY A 78 2.60 13.50 -7.38
CA GLY A 78 2.95 12.36 -6.53
C GLY A 78 2.34 12.50 -5.14
N ILE A 79 2.87 13.44 -4.35
CA ILE A 79 2.46 13.67 -2.96
C ILE A 79 1.00 14.13 -2.85
N GLN A 80 0.53 14.99 -3.77
CA GLN A 80 -0.87 15.43 -3.75
C GLN A 80 -1.88 14.28 -3.90
N ARG A 81 -1.57 13.28 -4.73
CA ARG A 81 -2.45 12.11 -4.93
C ARG A 81 -2.41 11.15 -3.74
N LEU A 82 -1.24 10.99 -3.13
CA LEU A 82 -1.08 10.29 -1.85
C LEU A 82 -1.97 10.94 -0.77
N GLU A 83 -1.83 12.25 -0.56
CA GLU A 83 -2.61 12.98 0.43
C GLU A 83 -4.11 12.92 0.12
N ALA A 84 -4.50 12.97 -1.15
CA ALA A 84 -5.90 12.79 -1.56
C ALA A 84 -6.46 11.41 -1.18
N MET A 85 -5.67 10.34 -1.36
CA MET A 85 -6.08 8.99 -0.93
C MET A 85 -6.22 8.89 0.59
N LEU A 86 -5.25 9.43 1.35
CA LEU A 86 -5.29 9.44 2.80
C LEU A 86 -6.48 10.24 3.33
N TYR A 87 -6.74 11.40 2.74
CA TYR A 87 -7.91 12.22 3.04
C TYR A 87 -9.20 11.45 2.75
N ALA A 88 -9.32 10.81 1.59
CA ALA A 88 -10.51 10.03 1.24
C ALA A 88 -10.77 8.88 2.22
N ILE A 89 -9.72 8.14 2.63
CA ILE A 89 -9.83 7.08 3.64
C ILE A 89 -10.30 7.65 4.98
N ASP A 90 -9.76 8.80 5.40
CA ASP A 90 -10.16 9.46 6.63
C ASP A 90 -11.62 9.91 6.59
N GLU A 91 -12.10 10.45 5.47
CA GLU A 91 -13.50 10.85 5.33
C GLU A 91 -14.43 9.63 5.33
N ILE A 92 -14.07 8.54 4.64
CA ILE A 92 -14.86 7.31 4.64
C ILE A 92 -14.96 6.73 6.06
N ASN A 93 -13.85 6.63 6.79
CA ASN A 93 -13.84 6.09 8.14
C ASN A 93 -14.55 6.99 9.18
N ARG A 94 -14.79 8.28 8.86
CA ARG A 94 -15.54 9.21 9.71
C ARG A 94 -17.04 9.20 9.44
N ASP A 95 -17.44 8.80 8.24
CA ASP A 95 -18.83 8.79 7.84
C ASP A 95 -19.54 7.54 8.41
N PRO A 96 -20.45 7.68 9.39
CA PRO A 96 -21.13 6.55 9.99
C PRO A 96 -22.09 5.83 9.04
N ASP A 97 -22.48 6.46 7.93
CA ASP A 97 -23.39 5.88 6.93
C ASP A 97 -22.62 5.05 5.89
N LEU A 98 -21.30 5.24 5.78
CA LEU A 98 -20.45 4.56 4.81
C LEU A 98 -19.53 3.54 5.50
N LEU A 99 -19.75 2.26 5.21
CA LEU A 99 -19.01 1.13 5.82
C LEU A 99 -19.10 1.11 7.36
N PRO A 100 -20.31 1.04 7.94
CA PRO A 100 -20.46 1.01 9.39
C PRO A 100 -19.76 -0.21 10.01
N ASN A 101 -19.05 0.00 11.11
CA ASN A 101 -18.26 -1.01 11.83
C ASN A 101 -17.11 -1.63 11.03
N VAL A 102 -16.66 -0.97 9.96
CA VAL A 102 -15.53 -1.42 9.15
C VAL A 102 -14.53 -0.29 9.01
N THR A 103 -13.27 -0.58 9.27
CA THR A 103 -12.17 0.37 9.14
C THR A 103 -11.37 0.13 7.87
N LEU A 104 -11.20 1.16 7.06
CA LEU A 104 -10.31 1.14 5.90
C LEU A 104 -8.90 1.53 6.32
N GLY A 105 -7.96 0.62 6.07
CA GLY A 105 -6.53 0.86 6.07
C GLY A 105 -5.99 1.02 4.65
N CYS A 106 -4.68 1.22 4.54
CA CYS A 106 -4.02 1.28 3.24
C CYS A 106 -2.58 0.80 3.28
N MET A 107 -2.10 0.31 2.14
CA MET A 107 -0.70 0.04 1.90
C MET A 107 -0.27 0.80 0.65
N ILE A 108 0.64 1.74 0.83
CA ILE A 108 1.06 2.71 -0.19
C ILE A 108 2.52 2.47 -0.49
N LEU A 109 2.83 2.31 -1.77
CA LEU A 109 4.17 2.06 -2.29
C LEU A 109 4.52 3.09 -3.35
N ASP A 110 5.81 3.42 -3.43
CA ASP A 110 6.34 4.31 -4.45
C ASP A 110 6.65 3.56 -5.75
N THR A 111 6.31 4.16 -6.88
CA THR A 111 6.70 3.61 -8.20
C THR A 111 7.99 4.21 -8.74
N CYS A 112 8.52 5.28 -8.12
CA CYS A 112 9.71 6.02 -8.57
C CYS A 112 9.69 6.38 -10.06
N SER A 113 8.49 6.54 -10.63
CA SER A 113 8.27 6.76 -12.07
C SER A 113 8.97 5.74 -12.98
N LYS A 114 9.14 4.48 -12.53
CA LYS A 114 9.86 3.41 -13.22
C LYS A 114 9.02 2.13 -13.26
N ASP A 115 8.67 1.65 -14.45
CA ASP A 115 7.73 0.53 -14.62
C ASP A 115 8.20 -0.78 -13.97
N THR A 116 9.49 -1.11 -14.08
CA THR A 116 10.04 -2.32 -13.46
C THR A 116 9.96 -2.25 -11.93
N TYR A 117 10.21 -1.07 -11.36
CA TYR A 117 10.09 -0.84 -9.92
C TYR A 117 8.63 -0.91 -9.47
N ALA A 118 7.71 -0.33 -10.25
CA ALA A 118 6.28 -0.41 -10.00
C ALA A 118 5.77 -1.87 -10.01
N LEU A 119 6.30 -2.73 -10.90
CA LEU A 119 5.98 -4.14 -10.93
C LEU A 119 6.48 -4.86 -9.67
N GLU A 120 7.72 -4.61 -9.25
CA GLU A 120 8.28 -5.16 -8.01
C GLU A 120 7.45 -4.76 -6.79
N GLN A 121 6.99 -3.50 -6.72
CA GLN A 121 6.07 -3.03 -5.69
C GLN A 121 4.70 -3.69 -5.79
N SER A 122 4.17 -3.88 -6.99
CA SER A 122 2.88 -4.55 -7.19
C SER A 122 2.90 -5.99 -6.67
N MET A 123 4.05 -6.67 -6.79
CA MET A 123 4.22 -8.00 -6.23
C MET A 123 4.12 -8.01 -4.69
N GLU A 124 4.46 -6.92 -3.99
CA GLU A 124 4.26 -6.84 -2.53
C GLU A 124 2.80 -7.03 -2.14
N PHE A 125 1.85 -6.54 -2.95
CA PHE A 125 0.41 -6.76 -2.71
C PHE A 125 0.02 -8.24 -2.87
N ALA A 126 0.68 -8.96 -3.79
CA ALA A 126 0.40 -10.37 -4.05
C ALA A 126 1.10 -11.32 -3.06
N ARG A 127 2.20 -10.90 -2.41
CA ARG A 127 3.00 -11.77 -1.54
C ARG A 127 2.22 -12.39 -0.40
N SER A 128 1.26 -11.68 0.19
CA SER A 128 0.41 -12.25 1.25
C SER A 128 -0.47 -13.38 0.73
N PHE A 129 -0.96 -13.28 -0.50
CA PHE A 129 -1.76 -14.33 -1.13
C PHE A 129 -0.90 -15.55 -1.47
N VAL A 130 0.30 -15.34 -2.03
CA VAL A 130 1.24 -16.43 -2.34
C VAL A 130 1.62 -17.20 -1.06
N LYS A 131 1.93 -16.51 0.04
CA LYS A 131 2.23 -17.18 1.32
C LYS A 131 1.06 -18.05 1.81
N GLN A 132 -0.17 -17.55 1.72
CA GLN A 132 -1.35 -18.32 2.12
C GLN A 132 -1.58 -19.53 1.20
N LEU A 133 -1.26 -19.41 -0.09
CA LEU A 133 -1.31 -20.55 -1.01
C LEU A 133 -0.25 -21.59 -0.65
N ASP A 134 0.99 -21.16 -0.39
CA ASP A 134 2.08 -22.05 -0.01
C ASP A 134 1.75 -22.84 1.27
N GLU A 135 1.20 -22.16 2.28
CA GLU A 135 0.74 -22.80 3.52
C GLU A 135 -0.36 -23.83 3.28
N LYS A 136 -1.34 -23.52 2.42
CA LYS A 136 -2.43 -24.45 2.07
C LYS A 136 -1.94 -25.63 1.24
N ILE A 137 -1.03 -25.41 0.29
CA ILE A 137 -0.42 -26.45 -0.53
C ILE A 137 0.38 -27.39 0.37
N TYR A 138 1.19 -26.85 1.27
CA TYR A 138 1.97 -27.63 2.22
C TYR A 138 1.06 -28.50 3.10
N ALA A 139 0.03 -27.90 3.72
CA ALA A 139 -0.94 -28.63 4.53
C ALA A 139 -1.67 -29.73 3.74
N GLY A 140 -1.99 -29.50 2.47
CA GLY A 140 -2.59 -30.49 1.58
C GLY A 140 -1.66 -31.68 1.33
N THR A 141 -0.40 -31.42 0.98
CA THR A 141 0.60 -32.49 0.75
C THR A 141 0.92 -33.29 2.02
N GLU A 142 0.88 -32.67 3.20
CA GLU A 142 1.06 -33.37 4.47
C GLU A 142 -0.12 -34.29 4.78
N ALA A 143 -1.34 -33.84 4.51
CA ALA A 143 -2.55 -34.66 4.65
C ALA A 143 -2.53 -35.88 3.71
N GLU A 144 -2.10 -35.70 2.46
CA GLU A 144 -1.94 -36.79 1.49
C GLU A 144 -0.89 -37.81 1.93
N LYS A 145 0.27 -37.35 2.43
CA LYS A 145 1.30 -38.25 2.99
C LYS A 145 0.79 -39.04 4.18
N LYS A 146 0.09 -38.38 5.11
CA LYS A 146 -0.48 -39.03 6.29
C LYS A 146 -1.54 -40.07 5.92
N TYR A 147 -2.34 -39.80 4.90
CA TYR A 147 -3.33 -40.74 4.37
C TYR A 147 -2.66 -41.94 3.66
N GLY A 148 -1.62 -41.70 2.87
CA GLY A 148 -0.80 -42.76 2.26
C GLY A 148 -0.16 -43.68 3.30
N ASP A 149 0.46 -43.11 4.33
CA ASP A 149 1.04 -43.88 5.45
C ASP A 149 -0.03 -44.66 6.24
N TYR A 150 -1.23 -44.10 6.39
CA TYR A 150 -2.34 -44.79 7.03
C TYR A 150 -2.82 -46.00 6.22
N ILE A 151 -2.94 -45.87 4.90
CA ILE A 151 -3.27 -47.01 4.02
C ILE A 151 -2.18 -48.08 4.11
N LEU A 152 -0.90 -47.70 4.03
CA LEU A 152 0.22 -48.64 4.08
C LEU A 152 0.37 -49.38 5.42
N ARG A 153 -0.23 -48.88 6.51
CA ARG A 153 -0.21 -49.53 7.83
C ARG A 153 -1.39 -50.45 8.09
N ASN A 154 -2.48 -50.33 7.32
CA ASN A 154 -3.73 -51.06 7.53
C ASN A 154 -4.03 -52.07 6.41
N PHE A 155 -3.10 -52.27 5.48
CA PHE A 155 -3.03 -53.38 4.54
C PHE A 155 -1.71 -54.12 4.77
#